data_AF-A0A7V8YG53-F1
#
_entry.id   AF-A0A7V8YG53-F1
#
_cell.length_a   1.000
_cell.length_b   1.000
_cell.length_c   1.000
_cell.angle_alpha   90.00
_cell.angle_beta   90.00
_cell.angle_gamma   90.00
#
_symmetry.space_group_name_H-M   'P 1'
#
loop_
_entity.id
_entity.type
_entity.pdbx_description
1 polymer ?
#
loop_
_entity_poly.entity_id
_entity_poly.type
_entity_poly.pdbx_seq_one_letter_code
_entity_poly.pdbx_strand_id
1 'polypeptide(L)' 'LPIPDSWPTVWVSEADAPAARALLARDATLRLVTSPWICPGCGEPNEGSFDWCWACSTPAPEH' A
#
# COMPACT_ATOMS: atom_id res chain seq x y z
N LEU A 1 -14.97 6.48 10.99
CA LEU A 1 -13.94 6.61 12.04
C LEU A 1 -13.19 7.91 11.79
N PRO A 2 -12.77 8.65 12.83
CA PRO A 2 -11.79 9.73 12.70
C PRO A 2 -10.54 9.24 11.96
N ILE A 3 -9.91 10.08 11.12
CA ILE A 3 -8.73 9.74 10.32
C ILE A 3 -7.57 9.09 11.14
N PRO A 4 -7.28 9.49 12.39
CA PRO A 4 -6.23 8.84 13.19
C PRO A 4 -6.53 7.38 13.52
N ASP A 5 -7.82 7.04 13.70
CA ASP A 5 -8.25 5.69 14.04
C ASP A 5 -8.29 4.75 12.81
N SER A 6 -8.04 5.28 11.60
CA SER A 6 -7.97 4.51 10.37
C SER A 6 -6.55 4.11 9.97
N TRP A 7 -5.54 4.43 10.79
CA TRP A 7 -4.15 4.07 10.50
C TRP A 7 -3.89 2.62 10.92
N PRO A 8 -3.19 1.82 10.09
CA PRO A 8 -2.82 0.47 10.45
C PRO A 8 -1.93 0.48 11.69
N THR A 9 -2.25 -0.37 12.67
CA THR A 9 -1.51 -0.52 13.92
C THR A 9 -0.95 -1.92 14.03
N VAL A 10 0.29 -2.05 14.51
CA VAL A 10 0.95 -3.32 14.79
C VAL A 10 1.29 -3.42 16.27
N TRP A 11 1.02 -4.58 16.88
CA TRP A 11 1.37 -4.89 18.27
C TRP A 11 2.49 -5.91 18.30
N VAL A 12 3.52 -5.64 19.09
CA VAL A 12 4.69 -6.52 19.25
C VAL A 12 5.00 -6.66 20.74
N SER A 13 5.81 -7.66 21.09
CA SER A 13 6.32 -7.76 22.46
C SER A 13 7.20 -6.54 22.79
N GLU A 14 7.35 -6.21 24.08
CA GLU A 14 8.18 -5.09 24.50
C GLU A 14 9.65 -5.25 24.05
N ALA A 15 10.14 -6.50 24.03
CA ALA A 15 11.48 -6.85 23.57
C ALA A 15 11.70 -6.52 22.08
N ASP A 16 10.64 -6.63 21.26
CA ASP A 16 10.69 -6.40 19.81
C ASP A 16 10.43 -4.94 19.42
N ALA A 17 9.97 -4.11 20.36
CA ALA A 17 9.59 -2.73 20.09
C ALA A 17 10.72 -1.87 19.47
N PRO A 18 12.01 -2.02 19.83
CA PRO A 18 13.10 -1.32 19.14
C PRO A 18 13.25 -1.76 17.67
N ALA A 19 13.19 -3.06 17.40
CA ALA A 19 13.32 -3.61 16.06
C ALA A 19 12.14 -3.18 15.17
N ALA A 20 10.91 -3.26 15.68
CA ALA A 20 9.72 -2.81 14.97
C ALA A 20 9.79 -1.31 14.59
N ARG A 21 10.30 -0.45 15.49
CA ARG A 21 10.50 0.98 15.18
C ARG A 21 11.55 1.21 14.11
N ALA A 22 12.68 0.49 14.16
CA ALA A 22 13.71 0.58 13.12
C ALA A 22 13.17 0.14 11.76
N LEU A 23 12.34 -0.90 11.74
CA LEU A 23 11.63 -1.36 10.56
C LEU A 23 10.70 -0.26 10.02
N LEU A 24 9.81 0.30 10.82
CA LEU A 24 8.90 1.37 10.37
C LEU A 24 9.65 2.61 9.87
N ALA A 25 10.76 2.99 10.51
CA ALA A 25 11.60 4.11 10.08
C ALA A 25 12.24 3.89 8.70
N ARG A 26 12.52 2.63 8.31
CA ARG A 26 13.09 2.30 6.99
C ARG A 26 12.07 2.46 5.85
N ASP A 27 10.80 2.17 6.13
CA ASP A 27 9.72 2.14 5.13
C ASP A 27 8.95 3.47 5.04
N ALA A 28 9.11 4.38 6.02
CA ALA A 28 8.43 5.68 6.06
C ALA A 28 8.72 6.60 4.85
N THR A 29 9.69 6.23 4.00
CA THR A 29 10.08 6.94 2.78
C THR A 29 9.54 6.29 1.49
N LEU A 30 8.94 5.10 1.56
CA LEU A 30 8.38 4.42 0.39
C LEU A 30 7.01 5.00 0.03
N ARG A 31 7.00 6.22 -0.50
CA ARG A 31 5.90 6.63 -1.37
C ARG A 31 6.08 5.91 -2.70
N LEU A 32 5.47 4.74 -2.84
CA LEU A 32 5.23 4.12 -4.14
C LEU A 32 4.19 4.98 -4.88
N VAL A 33 4.63 6.14 -5.38
CA VAL A 33 3.89 6.85 -6.42
C VAL A 33 4.24 6.16 -7.73
N THR A 34 3.52 5.09 -8.01
CA THR A 34 3.47 4.45 -9.32
C THR A 34 2.57 5.27 -10.24
N SER A 35 2.82 5.20 -11.54
CA SER A 35 2.02 5.91 -12.53
C SER A 35 0.60 5.32 -12.61
N PRO A 36 -0.43 6.12 -12.91
CA PRO A 36 -1.74 5.59 -13.28
C PRO A 36 -1.64 4.60 -14.45
N TRP A 37 -2.53 3.61 -14.48
CA TRP A 37 -2.54 2.56 -15.50
C TRP A 37 -3.96 2.27 -15.99
N ILE A 38 -4.06 1.74 -17.21
CA ILE A 38 -5.33 1.30 -17.79
C ILE A 38 -5.42 -0.21 -17.65
N CYS A 39 -6.53 -0.70 -17.10
CA CYS A 39 -6.71 -2.13 -16.88
C CYS A 39 -6.73 -2.92 -18.20
N PRO A 40 -5.88 -3.96 -18.38
CA PRO A 40 -5.86 -4.75 -19.60
C PRO A 40 -7.07 -5.71 -19.71
N GLY A 41 -7.80 -5.95 -18.62
CA GLY A 41 -8.97 -6.81 -18.60
C GLY A 41 -10.29 -6.10 -18.94
N CYS A 42 -10.48 -4.86 -18.48
CA CYS A 42 -11.75 -4.13 -18.67
C CYS A 42 -11.62 -2.69 -19.19
N GLY A 43 -10.40 -2.15 -19.33
CA GLY A 43 -10.17 -0.78 -19.83
C GLY A 43 -10.34 0.34 -18.80
N GLU A 44 -10.62 0.01 -17.53
CA GLU A 44 -10.81 1.00 -16.47
C GLU A 44 -9.50 1.73 -16.10
N PRO A 45 -9.49 3.06 -15.96
CA PRO A 45 -8.36 3.80 -15.39
C PRO A 45 -8.20 3.53 -13.89
N ASN A 46 -6.98 3.24 -13.47
CA ASN A 46 -6.61 2.96 -12.09
C ASN A 46 -5.47 3.91 -11.66
N GLU A 47 -5.50 4.36 -10.41
CA GLU A 47 -4.36 5.05 -9.81
C GLU A 47 -3.21 4.07 -9.60
N GLY A 48 -1.96 4.55 -9.64
CA GLY A 48 -0.80 3.68 -9.50
C GLY A 48 -0.75 2.95 -8.15
N SER A 49 -1.33 3.52 -7.10
CA SER A 49 -1.40 2.92 -5.76
C SER A 49 -2.14 1.58 -5.70
N PHE A 50 -2.82 1.19 -6.78
CA PHE A 50 -3.50 -0.10 -6.89
C PHE A 50 -2.66 -1.15 -7.62
N ASP A 51 -2.43 -2.26 -6.93
CA ASP A 51 -1.83 -3.48 -7.49
C ASP A 51 -2.84 -4.32 -8.30
N TRP A 52 -4.15 -4.07 -8.15
CA TRP A 52 -5.25 -4.75 -8.86
C TRP A 52 -6.32 -3.75 -9.32
N CYS A 53 -6.94 -4.04 -10.45
CA CYS A 53 -8.02 -3.22 -10.99
C CYS A 53 -9.20 -3.15 -10.00
N TRP A 54 -9.61 -1.94 -9.60
CA TRP A 54 -10.71 -1.75 -8.65
C TRP A 54 -12.06 -2.27 -9.17
N ALA A 55 -12.23 -2.34 -10.49
CA ALA A 55 -13.47 -2.77 -11.13
C ALA A 55 -13.55 -4.29 -11.39
N CYS A 56 -12.46 -4.91 -11.84
CA CYS A 56 -12.49 -6.32 -12.30
C CYS A 56 -11.44 -7.23 -11.66
N SER A 57 -10.64 -6.73 -10.71
CA SER A 57 -9.57 -7.49 -10.01
C SER A 57 -8.46 -8.06 -10.91
N THR A 58 -8.37 -7.64 -12.18
CA THR A 58 -7.22 -7.97 -13.03
C THR A 58 -5.95 -7.33 -12.44
N PRO A 59 -4.83 -8.05 -12.29
CA PRO A 59 -3.60 -7.48 -11.73
C PRO A 59 -3.06 -6.34 -12.59
N ALA A 60 -2.39 -5.38 -11.95
CA ALA A 60 -1.65 -4.34 -12.65
C ALA A 60 -0.56 -4.98 -13.53
N PRO A 61 -0.27 -4.40 -14.72
CA PRO A 61 0.87 -4.83 -15.51
C PRO A 61 2.16 -4.72 -14.71
N GLU A 62 2.98 -5.76 -14.77
CA GLU A 62 4.32 -5.77 -14.18
C GLU A 62 5.20 -4.72 -14.91
N HIS A 63 5.97 -3.93 -14.17
CA HIS A 63 6.96 -2.99 -14.72
C HIS A 63 8.27 -3.69 -15.07
#